data_AF-M4YNL5-F1
#
_entry.id   AF-M4YNL5-F1
#
_cell.length_a   1.000
_cell.length_b   1.000
_cell.length_c   1.000
_cell.angle_alpha   90.00
_cell.angle_beta   90.00
_cell.angle_gamma   90.00
#
_symmetry.space_group_name_H-M   'P 1'
#
loop_
_entity.id
_entity.type
_entity.pdbx_description
1 polymer ?
#
loop_
_entity_poly.entity_id
_entity_poly.type
_entity_poly.pdbx_seq_one_letter_code
_entity_poly.pdbx_strand_id
1 'polypeptide(L)'
;MIAGLFEILMLLCFAVSWPFNILKSYRVRTAVGKSIMFETLVEIGYVCGMVNKIVSDDVNYVFAFYLLDFGLVAADMLLWARNKRLDAARVSKA
;
A
#
# COMPACT_ATOMS: atom_id res chain seq x y z
N MET A 1 -18.55 -19.47 -3.04
CA MET A 1 -17.29 -20.07 -3.53
C MET A 1 -16.58 -19.20 -4.58
N ILE A 2 -17.25 -18.68 -5.62
CA ILE A 2 -16.58 -17.87 -6.65
C ILE A 2 -16.27 -16.43 -6.19
N ALA A 3 -17.11 -15.85 -5.32
CA ALA A 3 -16.98 -14.45 -4.87
C ALA A 3 -15.63 -14.12 -4.20
N GLY A 4 -15.09 -15.02 -3.37
CA GLY A 4 -13.80 -14.81 -2.73
C GLY A 4 -12.59 -15.00 -3.65
N LEU A 5 -12.72 -15.75 -4.75
CA LEU A 5 -11.58 -16.08 -5.63
C LEU A 5 -11.03 -14.84 -6.33
N PHE A 6 -11.91 -14.03 -6.92
CA PHE A 6 -11.51 -12.79 -7.59
C PHE A 6 -10.99 -11.74 -6.61
N GLU A 7 -11.54 -11.70 -5.39
CA GLU A 7 -11.05 -10.84 -4.31
C GLU A 7 -9.62 -11.22 -3.92
N ILE A 8 -9.35 -12.51 -3.72
CA ILE A 8 -8.00 -13.02 -3.40
C ILE A 8 -7.03 -12.73 -4.54
N LEU A 9 -7.41 -13.01 -5.78
CA LEU A 9 -6.54 -12.77 -6.94
C LEU A 9 -6.20 -11.28 -7.08
N MET A 10 -7.17 -10.40 -6.86
CA MET A 10 -6.95 -8.96 -6.85
C MET A 10 -5.97 -8.56 -5.74
N LEU A 11 -6.17 -9.02 -4.50
CA LEU A 11 -5.27 -8.72 -3.38
C LEU A 11 -3.88 -9.31 -3.59
N LEU A 12 -3.75 -10.50 -4.16
CA LEU A 12 -2.44 -11.08 -4.50
C LEU A 12 -1.69 -10.22 -5.53
N CYS A 13 -2.38 -9.75 -6.57
CA CYS A 13 -1.80 -8.84 -7.56
C CYS A 13 -1.34 -7.52 -6.91
N PHE A 14 -2.10 -6.98 -5.95
CA PHE A 14 -1.68 -5.81 -5.19
C PHE A 14 -0.49 -6.10 -4.26
N ALA A 15 -0.54 -7.20 -3.52
CA ALA A 15 0.51 -7.62 -2.60
C ALA A 15 1.84 -7.81 -3.30
N VAL A 16 1.84 -8.26 -4.55
CA VAL A 16 3.06 -8.36 -5.37
C VAL A 16 3.48 -7.00 -5.93
N SER A 17 2.56 -6.09 -6.21
CA SER A 17 2.84 -4.75 -6.73
C SER A 17 3.59 -3.86 -5.71
N TRP A 18 3.27 -3.98 -4.41
CA TRP A 18 3.88 -3.16 -3.37
C TRP A 18 5.38 -3.38 -3.16
N PRO A 19 5.91 -4.63 -3.09
CA PRO A 19 7.35 -4.88 -3.07
C PRO A 19 8.10 -4.18 -4.19
N PHE A 20 7.57 -4.18 -5.42
CA PHE A 20 8.19 -3.45 -6.52
C PHE A 20 8.20 -1.93 -6.28
N ASN A 21 7.09 -1.37 -5.78
CA ASN A 21 7.01 0.06 -5.48
C ASN A 21 7.94 0.47 -4.32
N ILE A 22 8.03 -0.35 -3.27
CA ILE A 22 8.93 -0.21 -2.13
C ILE A 22 10.38 -0.26 -2.57
N LEU A 23 10.77 -1.28 -3.34
CA LEU A 23 12.15 -1.42 -3.84
C LEU A 23 12.54 -0.22 -4.70
N LYS A 24 11.64 0.24 -5.57
CA LYS A 24 11.84 1.45 -6.36
C LYS A 24 12.03 2.64 -5.44
N SER A 25 11.07 2.94 -4.56
CA SER A 25 11.12 4.06 -3.61
C SER A 25 12.40 4.07 -2.79
N TYR A 26 12.84 2.92 -2.28
CA TYR A 26 14.07 2.78 -1.51
C TYR A 26 15.32 3.09 -2.34
N ARG A 27 15.39 2.60 -3.60
CA ARG A 27 16.55 2.74 -4.48
C ARG A 27 16.69 4.13 -5.08
N VAL A 28 15.62 4.74 -5.60
CA VAL A 28 15.70 6.08 -6.22
C VAL A 28 15.88 7.19 -5.20
N ARG A 29 15.48 6.98 -3.93
CA ARG A 29 15.64 7.95 -2.84
C ARG A 29 15.10 9.35 -3.18
N THR A 30 14.00 9.42 -3.92
CA THR A 30 13.25 10.65 -4.22
C THR A 30 11.76 10.34 -4.15
N ALA A 31 10.96 11.33 -3.77
CA ALA A 31 9.51 11.30 -3.72
C ALA A 31 8.88 11.95 -4.98
N VAL A 32 9.69 12.53 -5.86
CA VAL A 32 9.22 13.17 -7.10
C VAL A 32 8.60 12.11 -8.02
N GLY A 33 7.40 12.42 -8.54
CA GLY A 33 6.64 11.52 -9.42
C GLY A 33 5.87 10.41 -8.70
N LYS A 34 5.96 10.31 -7.36
CA LYS A 34 5.19 9.36 -6.56
C LYS A 34 3.91 10.01 -6.02
N SER A 35 2.76 9.38 -6.24
CA SER A 35 1.45 9.91 -5.83
C SER A 35 1.03 9.36 -4.46
N ILE A 36 1.25 10.14 -3.40
CA ILE A 36 0.81 9.77 -2.04
C ILE A 36 -0.71 9.68 -1.92
N MET A 37 -1.45 10.48 -2.69
CA MET A 37 -2.91 10.44 -2.68
C MET A 37 -3.44 9.12 -3.21
N PHE A 38 -2.80 8.54 -4.23
CA PHE A 38 -3.16 7.22 -4.74
C PHE A 38 -3.00 6.16 -3.65
N GLU A 39 -1.84 6.12 -2.99
CA GLU A 39 -1.57 5.17 -1.89
C GLU A 39 -2.57 5.35 -0.74
N THR A 40 -2.93 6.59 -0.41
CA THR A 40 -3.92 6.89 0.65
C THR A 40 -5.31 6.38 0.30
N LEU A 41 -5.76 6.57 -0.94
CA LEU A 41 -7.04 6.05 -1.40
C LEU A 41 -7.07 4.52 -1.37
N VAL A 42 -5.94 3.88 -1.70
CA VAL A 42 -5.84 2.41 -1.63
C VAL A 42 -5.89 1.90 -0.20
N GLU A 43 -5.21 2.55 0.76
CA GLU A 43 -5.34 2.20 2.19
C GLU A 43 -6.79 2.33 2.69
N ILE A 44 -7.49 3.41 2.33
CA ILE A 44 -8.90 3.58 2.67
C ILE A 44 -9.73 2.42 2.10
N GLY A 45 -9.46 2.02 0.85
CA GLY A 45 -10.09 0.86 0.23
C GLY A 45 -9.88 -0.43 1.03
N TYR A 46 -8.65 -0.68 1.50
CA TYR A 46 -8.35 -1.86 2.33
C TYR A 46 -9.05 -1.82 3.69
N VAL A 47 -9.12 -0.65 4.34
CA VAL A 47 -9.87 -0.48 5.59
C VAL A 47 -11.35 -0.77 5.38
N CYS A 48 -11.95 -0.23 4.31
CA CYS A 48 -13.35 -0.53 3.97
C CYS A 48 -13.58 -2.03 3.72
N GLY A 49 -12.67 -2.71 3.01
CA GLY A 49 -12.72 -4.16 2.79
C GLY A 49 -12.64 -4.96 4.08
N MET A 50 -11.71 -4.61 4.98
CA MET A 50 -11.59 -5.23 6.30
C MET A 50 -12.85 -5.03 7.15
N VAL A 51 -13.40 -3.81 7.20
CA VAL A 51 -14.63 -3.51 7.93
C VAL A 51 -15.80 -4.33 7.38
N ASN A 52 -15.92 -4.46 6.06
CA ASN A 52 -16.97 -5.29 5.44
C ASN A 52 -16.89 -6.76 5.92
N LYS A 53 -15.68 -7.34 5.98
CA LYS A 53 -15.48 -8.71 6.46
C LYS A 53 -15.86 -8.88 7.93
N ILE A 54 -15.51 -7.90 8.77
CA ILE A 54 -15.86 -7.91 10.20
C ILE A 54 -17.38 -7.80 10.38
N VAL A 55 -18.03 -6.84 9.71
CA VAL A 55 -19.48 -6.62 9.84
C VAL A 55 -20.30 -7.78 9.29
N SER A 56 -19.75 -8.53 8.33
CA SER A 56 -20.42 -9.69 7.73
C SER A 56 -20.13 -11.01 8.44
N ASP A 57 -19.38 -11.01 9.55
CA ASP A 57 -18.87 -12.21 10.23
C ASP A 57 -18.17 -13.22 9.27
N ASP A 58 -17.55 -12.71 8.19
CA ASP A 58 -16.80 -13.49 7.18
C ASP A 58 -15.30 -13.24 7.30
N VAL A 59 -14.79 -13.19 8.53
CA VAL A 59 -13.35 -13.04 8.78
C VAL A 59 -12.68 -14.38 8.45
N ASN A 60 -12.06 -14.44 7.28
CA ASN A 60 -11.37 -15.61 6.76
C ASN A 60 -9.94 -15.25 6.32
N TYR A 61 -9.24 -16.17 5.65
CA TYR A 61 -7.86 -15.95 5.22
C TYR A 61 -7.68 -14.77 4.24
N VAL A 62 -8.74 -14.30 3.56
CA VAL A 62 -8.70 -13.09 2.71
C VAL A 62 -8.41 -11.85 3.55
N PHE A 63 -8.87 -11.81 4.80
CA PHE A 63 -8.58 -10.72 5.74
C PHE A 63 -7.07 -10.56 6.00
N ALA A 64 -6.32 -11.66 6.03
CA ALA A 64 -4.87 -11.61 6.19
C ALA A 64 -4.16 -10.95 5.00
N PHE A 65 -4.69 -11.12 3.78
CA PHE A 65 -4.17 -10.44 2.59
C PHE A 65 -4.43 -8.93 2.64
N TYR A 66 -5.61 -8.50 3.10
CA TYR A 66 -5.87 -7.07 3.35
C TYR A 66 -4.89 -6.47 4.36
N LEU A 67 -4.61 -7.17 5.47
CA LEU A 67 -3.63 -6.72 6.45
C LEU A 67 -2.21 -6.64 5.88
N LEU A 68 -1.82 -7.62 5.09
CA LEU A 68 -0.52 -7.65 4.41
C LEU A 68 -0.39 -6.45 3.46
N ASP A 69 -1.36 -6.26 2.59
CA ASP A 69 -1.40 -5.14 1.65
C ASP A 69 -1.35 -3.80 2.38
N PHE A 70 -2.22 -3.61 3.37
CA PHE A 70 -2.24 -2.40 4.20
C PHE A 70 -0.87 -2.11 4.83
N GLY A 71 -0.22 -3.12 5.41
CA GLY A 71 1.12 -2.96 5.98
C GLY A 71 2.20 -2.62 4.94
N LEU A 72 2.12 -3.20 3.73
CA LEU A 72 3.05 -2.91 2.64
C LEU A 72 2.89 -1.47 2.13
N VAL A 73 1.65 -0.99 1.93
CA VAL A 73 1.40 0.41 1.55
C VAL A 73 1.90 1.36 2.63
N ALA A 74 1.58 1.09 3.90
CA ALA A 74 2.03 1.92 5.01
C ALA A 74 3.57 2.02 5.05
N ALA A 75 4.29 0.90 4.84
CA ALA A 75 5.75 0.91 4.76
C ALA A 75 6.28 1.76 3.59
N ASP A 76 5.61 1.71 2.45
CA ASP A 76 5.98 2.49 1.27
C ASP A 76 5.67 4.00 1.44
N MET A 77 4.62 4.34 2.20
CA MET A 77 4.32 5.71 2.61
C MET A 77 5.39 6.26 3.57
N LEU A 78 5.90 5.44 4.50
CA LEU A 78 7.02 5.84 5.36
C LEU A 78 8.28 6.12 4.54
N LEU A 79 8.55 5.31 3.51
CA LEU A 79 9.63 5.57 2.56
C LEU A 79 9.41 6.85 1.76
N TRP A 80 8.17 7.14 1.35
CA TRP A 80 7.83 8.42 0.71
C TRP A 80 8.12 9.60 1.64
N ALA A 81 7.75 9.53 2.92
CA ALA A 81 8.02 10.59 3.89
C ALA A 81 9.53 10.80 4.10
N ARG A 82 10.31 9.71 4.19
CA ARG A 82 11.77 9.77 4.21
C ARG A 82 12.32 10.45 2.96
N ASN A 83 11.90 10.02 1.79
CA ASN A 83 12.41 10.54 0.52
C ASN A 83 12.03 12.01 0.30
N LYS A 84 10.84 12.43 0.74
CA LYS A 84 10.42 13.83 0.71
C LYS A 84 11.35 14.71 1.55
N ARG A 85 11.80 14.22 2.71
CA ARG A 85 12.81 14.92 3.54
C ARG A 85 14.17 14.99 2.84
N LEU A 86 14.59 13.91 2.15
CA LEU A 86 15.83 13.90 1.38
C LEU A 86 15.78 14.90 0.22
N ASP A 87 14.66 14.99 -0.49
CA ASP A 87 14.48 15.93 -1.58
C ASP A 87 14.50 17.38 -1.09
N ALA A 88 13.82 17.69 0.02
CA ALA A 88 13.87 19.02 0.62
C ALA A 88 15.31 19.43 1.01
N ALA A 89 16.09 18.50 1.58
CA ALA A 89 17.49 18.75 1.94
C ALA A 89 18.42 18.94 0.72
N ARG A 90 18.08 18.37 -0.45
CA ARG A 90 18.80 18.60 -1.71
C ARG A 90 18.50 20.00 -2.25
N VAL A 91 17.23 20.41 -2.22
CA VAL A 91 16.81 21.75 -2.66
C VAL A 91 17.47 22.83 -1.80
N SER A 92 17.59 22.66 -0.48
CA SER A 92 18.22 23.65 0.39
C SER A 92 19.74 23.79 0.22
N LYS A 93 20.40 22.83 -0.45
CA LYS A 93 21.85 22.82 -0.69
C LYS A 93 22.24 23.32 -2.09
N ALA A 94 21.25 23.46 -2.98
CA ALA A 94 21.42 23.98 -4.32
C ALA A 94 21.22 25.51 -4.31
#